data_AF-A0A392S766-F1
#
_entry.id   AF-A0A392S766-F1
#
_cell.length_a   1.000
_cell.length_b   1.000
_cell.length_c   1.000
_cell.angle_alpha   90.00
_cell.angle_beta   90.00
_cell.angle_gamma   90.00
#
_symmetry.space_group_name_H-M   'P 1'
#
loop_
_entity.id
_entity.type
_entity.pdbx_description
1 polymer ?
#
loop_
_entity_poly.entity_id
_entity_poly.type
_entity_poly.pdbx_seq_one_letter_code
_entity_poly.pdbx_strand_id
1 'polypeptide(L)'
;MQNNIIMDAKPTDSSLWKALKQVWPVIHDNEYWVVGNGKTIDAWQDCWLQPGLRIASLDISIPQHLANVKVCDLLDNNGDWIMNLVNDWLPVDV
;
A
#
# COMPACT_ATOMS: atom_id res chain seq x y z
N MET A 1 9.90 1.37 -6.92
CA MET A 1 11.19 0.72 -7.24
C MET A 1 10.93 -0.39 -8.24
N GLN A 2 11.38 -0.22 -9.49
CA GLN A 2 11.36 -1.28 -10.50
C GLN A 2 12.51 -2.24 -10.21
N ASN A 3 12.27 -3.22 -9.35
CA ASN A 3 13.03 -4.46 -9.44
C ASN A 3 12.52 -5.17 -10.68
N ASN A 4 13.16 -4.90 -11.80
CA ASN A 4 12.97 -5.67 -13.03
C ASN A 4 13.58 -7.06 -12.76
N ILE A 5 12.87 -7.88 -11.99
CA ILE A 5 13.18 -9.30 -11.87
C ILE A 5 12.92 -9.84 -13.27
N ILE A 6 13.99 -10.01 -14.04
CA ILE A 6 13.96 -10.83 -15.24
C ILE A 6 13.67 -12.25 -14.75
N MET A 7 12.39 -12.57 -14.62
CA MET A 7 11.95 -13.90 -14.23
C MET A 7 12.13 -14.82 -15.45
N ASP A 8 13.34 -15.32 -15.69
CA ASP A 8 13.55 -16.25 -16.79
C ASP A 8 12.90 -17.61 -16.48
N ALA A 9 12.16 -18.15 -17.45
CA ALA A 9 11.61 -19.50 -17.36
C ALA A 9 12.68 -20.52 -17.78
N LYS A 10 12.93 -21.52 -16.94
CA LYS A 10 13.83 -22.62 -17.23
C LYS A 10 13.07 -23.76 -17.95
N PRO A 11 13.77 -24.60 -18.74
CA PRO A 11 13.16 -25.76 -19.37
C PRO A 11 12.50 -26.72 -18.38
N THR A 12 13.06 -26.84 -17.17
CA THR A 12 12.57 -27.69 -16.07
C THR A 12 11.39 -27.11 -15.31
N ASP A 13 11.02 -25.85 -15.55
CA ASP A 13 9.91 -25.24 -14.85
C ASP A 13 8.57 -25.82 -15.30
N SER A 14 7.59 -25.78 -14.40
CA SER A 14 6.26 -26.29 -14.65
C SER A 14 5.60 -25.57 -15.83
N SER A 15 4.72 -26.28 -16.54
CA SER A 15 3.93 -25.68 -17.62
C SER A 15 3.10 -24.49 -17.13
N LEU A 16 2.63 -24.53 -15.88
CA LEU A 16 1.92 -23.42 -15.25
C LEU A 16 2.80 -22.18 -15.10
N TRP A 17 4.03 -22.33 -14.62
CA TRP A 17 4.95 -21.19 -14.47
C TRP A 17 5.25 -20.54 -15.82
N LYS A 18 5.47 -21.34 -16.87
CA LYS A 18 5.69 -20.85 -18.23
C LYS A 18 4.49 -20.09 -18.78
N ALA A 19 3.27 -20.55 -18.49
CA ALA A 19 2.03 -19.85 -18.87
C ALA A 19 1.86 -18.53 -18.10
N LEU A 20 2.05 -18.54 -16.76
CA LEU A 20 2.00 -17.34 -15.93
C LEU A 20 3.02 -16.29 -16.39
N LYS A 21 4.21 -16.73 -16.80
CA LYS A 21 5.24 -15.87 -17.37
C LYS A 21 4.80 -15.15 -18.65
N GLN A 22 4.05 -15.82 -19.51
CA GLN A 22 3.54 -15.21 -20.75
C GLN A 22 2.50 -14.11 -20.46
N VAL A 23 1.72 -14.26 -19.40
CA VAL A 23 0.70 -13.26 -18.99
C VAL A 23 1.20 -12.29 -17.93
N TRP A 24 2.46 -12.38 -17.50
CA TRP A 24 3.04 -11.55 -16.44
C TRP A 24 2.89 -10.04 -16.67
N PRO A 25 3.11 -9.49 -17.89
CA PRO A 25 2.88 -8.07 -18.13
C PRO A 25 1.43 -7.65 -17.84
N VAL A 26 0.45 -8.48 -18.24
CA VAL A 26 -0.97 -8.21 -17.99
C VAL A 26 -1.28 -8.27 -16.50
N ILE A 27 -0.70 -9.23 -15.76
CA ILE A 27 -0.85 -9.31 -14.30
C ILE A 27 -0.29 -8.05 -13.66
N HIS A 28 0.93 -7.65 -14.03
CA HIS A 28 1.59 -6.47 -13.47
C HIS A 28 0.84 -5.17 -13.79
N ASP A 29 0.28 -5.05 -15.00
CA ASP A 29 -0.52 -3.87 -15.39
C ASP A 29 -1.86 -3.78 -14.64
N ASN A 30 -2.33 -4.88 -14.06
CA ASN A 30 -3.64 -4.97 -13.39
C ASN A 30 -3.52 -5.35 -11.90
N GLU A 31 -2.31 -5.38 -11.35
CA GLU A 31 -2.13 -5.64 -9.93
C GLU A 31 -2.44 -4.38 -9.11
N TYR A 32 -3.02 -4.57 -7.94
CA TYR A 32 -3.30 -3.49 -7.01
C TYR A 32 -2.76 -3.84 -5.63
N TRP A 33 -2.36 -2.81 -4.90
CA TRP A 33 -1.89 -2.97 -3.54
C TRP A 33 -3.08 -3.22 -2.60
N VAL A 34 -2.98 -4.26 -1.78
CA VAL A 34 -4.03 -4.62 -0.80
C VAL A 34 -3.46 -4.52 0.61
N VAL A 35 -4.03 -3.60 1.39
CA VAL A 35 -3.67 -3.33 2.79
C VAL A 35 -4.24 -4.39 3.74
N GLY A 36 -5.33 -5.05 3.35
CA GLY A 36 -6.05 -6.00 4.21
C GLY A 36 -6.84 -5.28 5.30
N ASN A 37 -6.79 -5.78 6.53
CA ASN A 37 -7.58 -5.23 7.65
C ASN A 37 -6.91 -4.06 8.39
N GLY A 38 -5.69 -3.67 8.03
CA GLY A 38 -4.99 -2.52 8.59
C GLY A 38 -4.58 -2.59 10.06
N LYS A 39 -4.90 -3.65 10.81
CA LYS A 39 -4.75 -3.72 12.27
C LYS A 39 -3.31 -3.76 12.76
N THR A 40 -2.38 -4.17 11.91
CA THR A 40 -0.96 -4.30 12.24
C THR A 40 -0.09 -3.30 11.48
N ILE A 41 -0.70 -2.40 10.70
CA ILE A 41 0.00 -1.46 9.83
C ILE A 41 -0.04 -0.10 10.50
N ASP A 42 1.13 0.44 10.80
CA ASP A 42 1.28 1.78 11.31
C ASP A 42 0.85 2.81 10.26
N ALA A 43 -0.06 3.72 10.63
CA ALA A 43 -0.60 4.68 9.68
C ALA A 43 0.48 5.59 9.07
N TRP A 44 1.58 5.84 9.81
CA TRP A 44 2.55 6.86 9.44
C TRP A 44 3.90 6.29 9.02
N GLN A 45 4.36 5.26 9.72
CA GLN A 45 5.71 4.71 9.57
C GLN A 45 5.79 3.58 8.56
N ASP A 46 4.68 2.89 8.28
CA ASP A 46 4.66 1.78 7.32
C ASP A 46 4.29 2.25 5.91
N CYS A 47 4.82 1.55 4.90
CA CYS A 47 4.52 1.82 3.50
C CYS A 47 3.26 1.09 3.08
N TRP A 48 2.09 1.74 3.19
CA TRP A 48 0.80 1.11 2.86
C TRP A 48 0.02 1.79 1.73
N LEU A 49 0.40 3.00 1.33
CA LEU A 49 -0.16 3.71 0.17
C LEU A 49 0.53 3.34 -1.14
N GLN A 50 1.86 3.31 -1.13
CA GLN A 50 2.69 2.89 -2.26
C GLN A 50 4.06 2.39 -1.79
N PRO A 51 4.76 1.58 -2.61
CA PRO A 51 6.08 1.08 -2.26
C PRO A 51 7.09 2.20 -1.97
N GLY A 52 7.66 2.17 -0.76
CA GLY A 52 8.69 3.12 -0.33
C GLY A 52 8.18 4.47 0.17
N LEU A 53 6.87 4.72 0.14
CA LEU A 53 6.29 5.94 0.71
C LEU A 53 5.83 5.70 2.14
N ARG A 54 6.37 6.50 3.07
CA ARG A 54 5.84 6.63 4.43
C ARG A 54 5.22 8.01 4.58
N ILE A 55 4.03 8.10 5.17
CA ILE A 55 3.41 9.41 5.41
C ILE A 55 4.30 10.26 6.34
N ALA A 56 4.95 9.63 7.32
CA ALA A 56 5.91 10.31 8.22
C ALA A 56 7.17 10.86 7.51
N SER A 57 7.41 10.50 6.25
CA SER A 57 8.51 11.06 5.44
C SER A 57 8.07 12.27 4.60
N LEU A 58 6.77 12.59 4.59
CA LEU A 58 6.22 13.77 3.94
C LEU A 58 6.31 14.98 4.88
N ASP A 59 6.25 16.18 4.30
CA ASP A 59 6.20 17.44 5.04
C ASP A 59 4.78 17.67 5.59
N ILE A 60 4.36 16.78 6.49
CA ILE A 60 3.03 16.76 7.11
C ILE A 60 3.20 16.73 8.64
N SER A 61 2.49 17.61 9.33
CA SER A 61 2.47 17.62 10.80
C SER A 61 1.41 16.66 11.31
N ILE A 62 1.83 15.48 11.77
CA ILE A 62 0.93 14.48 12.38
C ILE A 62 0.53 14.95 13.80
N PRO A 63 -0.76 15.15 14.10
CA PRO A 63 -1.23 15.49 15.43
C PRO A 63 -0.84 14.46 16.49
N GLN A 64 -0.52 14.92 17.70
CA GLN A 64 -0.09 14.03 18.78
C GLN A 64 -1.12 12.94 19.13
N HIS A 65 -2.41 13.26 19.05
CA HIS A 65 -3.48 12.30 19.33
C HIS A 65 -3.57 11.17 18.29
N LEU A 66 -2.91 11.33 17.15
CA LEU A 66 -2.82 10.34 16.07
C LEU A 66 -1.51 9.56 16.06
N ALA A 67 -0.54 9.88 16.91
CA ALA A 67 0.85 9.39 16.77
C ALA A 67 1.03 7.86 16.71
N ASN A 68 0.11 7.06 17.27
CA ASN A 68 0.20 5.59 17.34
C ASN A 68 -0.99 4.87 16.70
N VAL A 69 -1.69 5.51 15.77
CA VAL A 69 -2.85 4.92 15.08
C VAL A 69 -2.44 3.92 14.02
N LYS A 70 -3.27 2.88 13.87
CA LYS A 70 -3.20 1.92 12.78
C LYS A 70 -4.09 2.35 11.63
N VAL A 71 -3.85 1.82 10.44
CA VAL A 71 -4.65 2.18 9.26
C VAL A 71 -6.14 1.93 9.49
N CYS A 72 -6.49 0.87 10.22
CA CYS A 72 -7.89 0.58 10.56
C CYS A 72 -8.54 1.62 11.47
N ASP A 73 -7.76 2.35 12.27
CA ASP A 73 -8.29 3.33 13.23
C ASP A 73 -8.72 4.63 12.52
N LEU A 74 -8.29 4.82 11.27
CA LEU A 74 -8.69 5.94 10.41
C LEU A 74 -10.00 5.67 9.65
N LEU A 75 -10.56 4.48 9.80
CA LEU A 75 -11.77 4.02 9.10
C LEU A 75 -12.91 3.75 10.08
N ASP A 76 -14.13 3.98 9.63
CA ASP A 76 -15.33 3.60 10.38
C ASP A 76 -15.69 2.11 10.20
N ASN A 77 -16.81 1.69 10.79
CA ASN A 77 -17.27 0.29 10.70
C ASN A 77 -17.70 -0.14 9.29
N ASN A 78 -17.94 0.80 8.38
CA ASN A 78 -18.27 0.54 6.98
C ASN A 78 -17.01 0.49 6.11
N GLY A 79 -15.84 0.85 6.66
CA GLY A 79 -14.59 0.99 5.93
C GLY A 79 -14.41 2.35 5.27
N ASP A 80 -15.26 3.34 5.61
CA ASP A 80 -15.15 4.70 5.11
C ASP A 80 -14.18 5.52 5.97
N TRP A 81 -13.52 6.51 5.37
CA TRP A 81 -12.63 7.41 6.10
C TRP A 81 -13.38 8.20 7.17
N ILE A 82 -12.85 8.20 8.40
CA ILE A 82 -13.34 9.09 9.44
C ILE A 82 -12.79 10.50 9.17
N MET A 83 -13.55 11.29 8.40
CA MET A 83 -13.09 12.55 7.80
C MET A 83 -12.57 13.58 8.82
N ASN A 84 -13.06 13.57 10.05
CA ASN A 84 -12.52 14.43 11.11
C ASN A 84 -11.05 14.10 11.44
N LEU A 85 -10.69 12.82 11.53
CA LEU A 85 -9.30 12.40 11.77
C LEU A 85 -8.43 12.70 10.55
N VAL A 86 -8.97 12.51 9.34
CA VAL A 86 -8.23 12.73 8.09
C VAL A 86 -7.91 14.21 7.89
N ASN A 87 -8.87 15.10 8.12
CA ASN A 87 -8.68 16.54 7.95
C ASN A 87 -7.68 17.15 8.94
N ASP A 88 -7.39 16.48 10.06
CA ASP A 88 -6.46 16.98 11.08
C ASP A 88 -4.99 16.91 10.66
N TRP A 89 -4.65 16.11 9.64
CA TRP A 89 -3.28 15.95 9.14
C TRP A 89 -3.14 16.10 7.62
N LEU A 90 -4.23 16.19 6.87
CA LEU A 90 -4.12 16.49 5.44
C LEU A 90 -3.77 17.98 5.19
N PRO A 91 -2.99 18.28 4.13
CA PRO A 91 -2.79 19.65 3.68
C PRO A 91 -4.13 20.31 3.33
N VAL A 92 -4.24 21.62 3.60
CA VAL A 92 -5.47 22.41 3.39
C VAL A 92 -5.73 22.70 1.89
N ASP A 93 -4.72 22.48 1.03
CA ASP A 93 -4.74 22.81 -0.39
C ASP A 93 -4.97 21.57 -1.29
N VAL A 94 -6.14 20.92 -1.17
CA VAL A 94 -6.59 19.87 -2.12
C VAL A 94 -7.83 20.34 -2.88
#